data_AF-A0A1E5AH70-F1
#
_entry.id   AF-A0A1E5AH70-F1
#
_cell.length_a   1.000
_cell.length_b   1.000
_cell.length_c   1.000
_cell.angle_alpha   90.00
_cell.angle_beta   90.00
_cell.angle_gamma   90.00
#
_symmetry.space_group_name_H-M   'P 1'
#
loop_
_entity.id
_entity.type
_entity.pdbx_description
1 polymer ?
#
loop_
_entity_poly.entity_id
_entity_poly.type
_entity_poly.pdbx_seq_one_letter_code
_entity_poly.pdbx_strand_id
1 'polypeptide(L)'
;MSFVRLLLLAIFTAVFSGAMAFAQESEEREGGIIGTGIAGTVTALGSIEVNGQQIRFDDTLPVDDSLPGMTAASLRPGHTVAVTVQPEGTGWRALHIRQIWPLAGPVESADNGRLTILGSEVEAGELAKDVEPGDWLAVSGLWQGNRVLASRLDVLPQDYRQARLSGSYLGPDRQGGHLVGGTRLYGWKPEQLQPGVVLRVVGAAVPGGIAASQVETGLFSAGAEVVLIEGYYSDPNPDGLYTVLGSGLSAFTSNPLMISTDDRVIRCGIQGQLGLPPDASVSSRAAAVQLECTAGN
;
A
#
# COMPACT_ATOMS: atom_id res chain seq x y z
N MET A 1 19.09 44.78 -64.78
CA MET A 1 18.66 44.26 -66.10
C MET A 1 18.05 42.89 -65.85
N SER A 2 16.72 42.80 -65.64
CA SER A 2 15.71 42.48 -66.67
C SER A 2 15.86 41.02 -67.16
N PHE A 3 14.85 40.14 -67.18
CA PHE A 3 13.41 40.32 -67.35
C PHE A 3 12.65 39.10 -66.78
N VAL A 4 11.47 39.40 -66.25
CA VAL A 4 10.31 38.52 -66.08
C VAL A 4 9.79 38.07 -67.46
N ARG A 5 9.28 36.82 -67.59
CA ARG A 5 8.04 36.42 -68.32
C ARG A 5 7.93 34.88 -68.43
N LEU A 6 6.88 34.27 -67.85
CA LEU A 6 5.62 33.81 -68.51
C LEU A 6 5.82 32.41 -69.16
N LEU A 7 4.96 31.38 -69.13
CA LEU A 7 3.51 31.29 -69.04
C LEU A 7 3.07 29.79 -69.18
N LEU A 8 2.06 29.32 -68.41
CA LEU A 8 1.06 28.23 -68.65
C LEU A 8 1.58 26.76 -68.86
N LEU A 9 0.88 25.66 -68.54
CA LEU A 9 -0.54 25.37 -68.28
C LEU A 9 -0.67 24.03 -67.48
N ALA A 10 -1.70 23.98 -66.64
CA ALA A 10 -2.45 22.85 -66.04
C ALA A 10 -2.12 21.37 -66.37
N ILE A 11 -2.27 20.50 -65.35
CA ILE A 11 -3.33 19.48 -65.32
C ILE A 11 -3.68 19.13 -63.86
N PHE A 12 -4.98 19.15 -63.63
CA PHE A 12 -5.71 18.81 -62.42
C PHE A 12 -5.86 17.30 -62.33
N THR A 13 -5.40 16.65 -61.26
CA THR A 13 -5.89 15.32 -60.87
C THR A 13 -6.20 15.34 -59.39
N ALA A 14 -7.50 15.45 -59.09
CA ALA A 14 -8.06 15.26 -57.77
C ALA A 14 -7.94 13.79 -57.38
N VAL A 15 -7.21 13.50 -56.30
CA VAL A 15 -7.36 12.24 -55.57
C VAL A 15 -8.04 12.57 -54.26
N PHE A 16 -9.35 12.36 -54.27
CA PHE A 16 -10.19 12.27 -53.09
C PHE A 16 -9.74 11.01 -52.34
N SER A 17 -9.01 11.17 -51.24
CA SER A 17 -8.83 10.10 -50.26
C SER A 17 -9.42 10.62 -48.96
N GLY A 18 -10.63 10.16 -48.67
CA GLY A 18 -11.31 10.43 -47.43
C GLY A 18 -10.46 9.95 -46.28
N ALA A 19 -9.93 10.89 -45.50
CA ALA A 19 -9.57 10.61 -44.14
C ALA A 19 -10.89 10.31 -43.43
N MET A 20 -11.18 9.02 -43.25
CA MET A 20 -12.18 8.60 -42.29
C MET A 20 -11.80 9.27 -40.97
N ALA A 21 -12.65 10.19 -40.54
CA ALA A 21 -12.71 10.57 -39.16
C ALA A 21 -12.95 9.28 -38.40
N PHE A 22 -11.89 8.72 -37.80
CA PHE A 22 -12.05 7.87 -36.65
C PHE A 22 -12.65 8.78 -35.59
N ALA A 23 -13.98 8.86 -35.60
CA ALA A 23 -14.74 9.02 -34.39
C ALA A 23 -14.24 7.87 -33.51
N GLN A 24 -13.25 8.19 -32.68
CA GLN A 24 -12.96 7.41 -31.51
C GLN A 24 -14.21 7.60 -30.68
N GLU A 25 -15.17 6.71 -30.91
CA GLU A 25 -16.23 6.38 -30.00
C GLU A 25 -15.48 6.05 -28.71
N SER A 26 -15.30 7.06 -27.88
CA SER A 26 -15.09 6.85 -26.48
C SER A 26 -16.30 6.05 -26.07
N GLU A 27 -16.15 4.72 -26.02
CA GLU A 27 -16.98 3.91 -25.16
C GLU A 27 -17.00 4.68 -23.84
N GLU A 28 -18.13 5.31 -23.57
CA GLU A 28 -18.50 5.73 -22.24
C GLU A 28 -18.32 4.47 -21.40
N ARG A 29 -17.19 4.40 -20.69
CA ARG A 29 -17.02 3.46 -19.59
C ARG A 29 -18.10 3.84 -18.59
N GLU A 30 -19.24 3.17 -18.72
CA GLU A 30 -20.28 3.09 -17.71
C GLU A 30 -19.57 2.82 -16.38
N GLY A 31 -19.65 3.79 -15.46
CA GLY A 31 -18.85 3.96 -14.23
C GLY A 31 -18.36 2.69 -13.54
N GLY A 32 -17.28 2.11 -14.05
CA GLY A 32 -16.63 0.94 -13.47
C GLY A 32 -15.85 1.34 -12.22
N ILE A 33 -16.15 0.67 -11.10
CA ILE A 33 -15.40 0.80 -9.83
C ILE A 33 -13.91 0.67 -10.15
N ILE A 34 -13.10 1.66 -9.74
CA ILE A 34 -11.64 1.67 -9.92
C ILE A 34 -11.01 0.75 -8.85
N GLY A 35 -11.45 -0.51 -8.79
CA GLY A 35 -11.00 -1.52 -7.84
C GLY A 35 -11.49 -1.32 -6.40
N THR A 36 -11.77 -2.43 -5.72
CA THR A 36 -11.98 -2.49 -4.27
C THR A 36 -10.72 -3.06 -3.63
N GLY A 37 -10.24 -2.48 -2.53
CA GLY A 37 -9.04 -2.92 -1.84
C GLY A 37 -9.33 -3.50 -0.46
N ILE A 38 -8.62 -4.56 -0.08
CA ILE A 38 -8.67 -5.12 1.27
C ILE A 38 -7.23 -5.28 1.74
N ALA A 39 -6.87 -4.69 2.88
CA ALA A 39 -5.53 -4.87 3.45
C ALA A 39 -5.60 -5.26 4.93
N GLY A 40 -4.78 -6.24 5.30
CA GLY A 40 -4.77 -6.79 6.64
C GLY A 40 -4.04 -8.12 6.71
N THR A 41 -4.27 -8.82 7.81
CA THR A 41 -3.62 -10.10 8.12
C THR A 41 -4.44 -11.27 7.59
N VAL A 42 -3.78 -12.21 6.92
CA VAL A 42 -4.39 -13.48 6.48
C VAL A 42 -4.67 -14.36 7.70
N THR A 43 -5.90 -14.84 7.86
CA THR A 43 -6.33 -15.71 8.98
C THR A 43 -6.63 -17.16 8.58
N ALA A 44 -6.99 -17.42 7.32
CA ALA A 44 -7.39 -18.75 6.82
C ALA A 44 -6.86 -19.09 5.41
N LEU A 45 -7.01 -20.35 4.98
CA LEU A 45 -6.48 -20.93 3.72
C LEU A 45 -7.55 -21.58 2.83
N GLY A 46 -7.20 -21.88 1.56
CA GLY A 46 -8.08 -22.43 0.51
C GLY A 46 -8.84 -21.34 -0.25
N SER A 47 -9.25 -20.32 0.50
CA SER A 47 -9.42 -18.91 0.13
C SER A 47 -8.75 -18.13 1.24
N ILE A 48 -8.09 -17.01 0.95
CA ILE A 48 -7.58 -16.21 2.06
C ILE A 48 -8.75 -15.50 2.71
N GLU A 49 -8.73 -15.43 4.02
CA GLU A 49 -9.62 -14.57 4.79
C GLU A 49 -8.81 -13.40 5.32
N VAL A 50 -9.25 -12.18 5.00
CA VAL A 50 -8.61 -10.92 5.41
C VAL A 50 -9.72 -10.01 5.90
N ASN A 51 -9.64 -9.54 7.14
CA ASN A 51 -10.65 -8.66 7.76
C ASN A 51 -12.07 -9.28 7.73
N GLY A 52 -12.18 -10.61 7.86
CA GLY A 52 -13.44 -11.35 7.75
C GLY A 52 -13.97 -11.52 6.31
N GLN A 53 -13.27 -10.99 5.31
CA GLN A 53 -13.64 -11.10 3.90
C GLN A 53 -13.01 -12.34 3.28
N GLN A 54 -13.84 -13.22 2.71
CA GLN A 54 -13.37 -14.39 1.97
C GLN A 54 -12.97 -14.00 0.54
N ILE A 55 -11.70 -14.22 0.20
CA ILE A 55 -11.13 -13.85 -1.10
C ILE A 55 -10.59 -15.09 -1.81
N ARG A 56 -11.18 -15.39 -2.96
CA ARG A 56 -10.73 -16.44 -3.88
C ARG A 56 -9.64 -15.90 -4.80
N PHE A 57 -8.73 -16.76 -5.23
CA PHE A 57 -7.62 -16.41 -6.12
C PHE A 57 -7.25 -17.60 -7.01
N ASP A 58 -6.50 -17.32 -8.07
CA ASP A 58 -5.82 -18.36 -8.85
C ASP A 58 -4.53 -18.76 -8.13
N ASP A 59 -4.26 -20.05 -7.98
CA ASP A 59 -3.08 -20.57 -7.28
C ASP A 59 -1.74 -20.08 -7.89
N THR A 60 -1.75 -19.75 -9.18
CA THR A 60 -0.61 -19.23 -9.94
C THR A 60 -0.51 -17.70 -9.93
N LEU A 61 -1.49 -17.00 -9.34
CA LEU A 61 -1.47 -15.54 -9.22
C LEU A 61 -0.19 -15.12 -8.48
N PRO A 62 0.70 -14.31 -9.09
CA PRO A 62 1.90 -13.85 -8.41
C PRO A 62 1.54 -12.93 -7.23
N VAL A 63 2.34 -13.02 -6.16
CA VAL A 63 2.26 -12.10 -5.03
C VAL A 63 3.36 -11.05 -5.19
N ASP A 64 2.96 -9.82 -5.46
CA ASP A 64 3.87 -8.68 -5.61
C ASP A 64 4.66 -8.46 -4.31
N ASP A 65 5.90 -8.01 -4.47
CA ASP A 65 6.84 -7.69 -3.39
C ASP A 65 7.16 -8.85 -2.41
N SER A 66 6.73 -10.09 -2.69
CA SER A 66 7.03 -11.26 -1.85
C SER A 66 8.52 -11.57 -1.73
N LEU A 67 8.91 -12.15 -0.59
CA LEU A 67 10.28 -12.49 -0.22
C LEU A 67 10.36 -13.90 0.39
N PRO A 68 10.97 -14.89 -0.30
CA PRO A 68 11.29 -14.88 -1.73
C PRO A 68 10.02 -14.76 -2.60
N GLY A 69 10.19 -14.54 -3.90
CA GLY A 69 9.06 -14.48 -4.83
C GLY A 69 8.15 -15.71 -4.73
N MET A 70 6.85 -15.50 -4.62
CA MET A 70 5.85 -16.57 -4.43
C MET A 70 4.54 -16.31 -5.19
N THR A 71 3.68 -17.33 -5.25
CA THR A 71 2.31 -17.22 -5.73
C THR A 71 1.30 -17.24 -4.59
N ALA A 72 0.03 -16.91 -4.88
CA ALA A 72 -1.05 -16.84 -3.91
C ALA A 72 -1.28 -18.16 -3.16
N ALA A 73 -1.05 -19.31 -3.80
CA ALA A 73 -1.12 -20.63 -3.16
C ALA A 73 -0.12 -20.82 -2.01
N SER A 74 0.94 -20.00 -1.96
CA SER A 74 1.98 -20.05 -0.91
C SER A 74 1.69 -19.12 0.28
N LEU A 75 0.59 -18.35 0.24
CA LEU A 75 0.19 -17.51 1.36
C LEU A 75 -0.10 -18.36 2.60
N ARG A 76 0.21 -17.81 3.78
CA ARG A 76 0.04 -18.46 5.08
C ARG A 76 -0.65 -17.52 6.06
N PRO A 77 -1.36 -18.06 7.07
CA PRO A 77 -1.85 -17.25 8.17
C PRO A 77 -0.71 -16.45 8.80
N GLY A 78 -1.01 -15.20 9.15
CA GLY A 78 -0.05 -14.23 9.67
C GLY A 78 0.68 -13.42 8.60
N HIS A 79 0.61 -13.75 7.30
CA HIS A 79 1.04 -12.80 6.26
C HIS A 79 0.15 -11.56 6.27
N THR A 80 0.76 -10.38 6.08
CA THR A 80 0.04 -9.13 5.87
C THR A 80 0.01 -8.81 4.38
N VAL A 81 -1.16 -8.55 3.83
CA VAL A 81 -1.36 -8.38 2.39
C VAL A 81 -2.20 -7.16 2.07
N ALA A 82 -2.00 -6.59 0.88
CA ALA A 82 -2.92 -5.67 0.22
C ALA A 82 -3.47 -6.37 -1.04
N VAL A 83 -4.79 -6.52 -1.10
CA VAL A 83 -5.47 -7.24 -2.18
C VAL A 83 -6.40 -6.29 -2.91
N THR A 84 -6.23 -6.16 -4.21
CA THR A 84 -7.27 -5.57 -5.07
C THR A 84 -8.22 -6.67 -5.50
N VAL A 85 -9.51 -6.46 -5.30
CA VAL A 85 -10.56 -7.46 -5.54
C VAL A 85 -11.65 -6.94 -6.48
N GLN A 86 -12.38 -7.89 -7.06
CA GLN A 86 -13.66 -7.67 -7.70
C GLN A 86 -14.75 -8.56 -7.06
N PRO A 87 -16.03 -8.16 -7.12
CA PRO A 87 -17.12 -8.98 -6.62
C PRO A 87 -17.18 -10.38 -7.30
N GLU A 88 -17.42 -11.42 -6.51
CA GLU A 88 -17.70 -12.78 -7.01
C GLU A 88 -18.77 -13.45 -6.13
N GLY A 89 -20.03 -13.41 -6.59
CA GLY A 89 -21.16 -13.91 -5.79
C GLY A 89 -21.31 -13.10 -4.51
N THR A 90 -21.27 -13.77 -3.36
CA THR A 90 -21.30 -13.14 -2.03
C THR A 90 -19.90 -12.82 -1.47
N GLY A 91 -18.84 -13.17 -2.20
CA GLY A 91 -17.46 -12.97 -1.77
C GLY A 91 -16.67 -12.16 -2.78
N TRP A 92 -15.35 -12.35 -2.74
CA TRP A 92 -14.40 -11.59 -3.53
C TRP A 92 -13.49 -12.49 -4.34
N ARG A 93 -13.05 -11.99 -5.49
CA ARG A 93 -11.97 -12.58 -6.27
C ARG A 93 -10.80 -11.60 -6.37
N ALA A 94 -9.62 -12.07 -6.02
CA ALA A 94 -8.39 -11.31 -6.12
C ALA A 94 -8.03 -11.04 -7.58
N LEU A 95 -7.65 -9.80 -7.86
CA LEU A 95 -7.05 -9.35 -9.10
C LEU A 95 -5.54 -9.18 -8.95
N HIS A 96 -5.12 -8.60 -7.82
CA HIS A 96 -3.73 -8.38 -7.46
C HIS A 96 -3.54 -8.63 -5.96
N ILE A 97 -2.44 -9.26 -5.59
CA ILE A 97 -2.04 -9.45 -4.19
C ILE A 97 -0.63 -8.90 -4.05
N ARG A 98 -0.42 -8.01 -3.08
CA ARG A 98 0.89 -7.57 -2.63
C ARG A 98 1.12 -8.05 -1.21
N GLN A 99 2.32 -8.55 -0.93
CA GLN A 99 2.76 -8.77 0.44
C GLN A 99 3.26 -7.46 1.03
N ILE A 100 2.74 -7.10 2.20
CA ILE A 100 3.13 -5.89 2.91
C ILE A 100 4.25 -6.25 3.87
N TRP A 101 5.38 -5.55 3.73
CA TRP A 101 6.52 -5.68 4.63
C TRP A 101 6.70 -4.39 5.42
N PRO A 102 6.12 -4.27 6.63
CA PRO A 102 6.51 -3.22 7.56
C PRO A 102 8.03 -3.09 7.63
N LEU A 103 8.74 -4.21 7.79
CA LEU A 103 10.19 -4.27 7.86
C LEU A 103 10.70 -5.55 7.18
N ALA A 104 11.78 -5.42 6.40
CA ALA A 104 12.62 -6.53 6.00
C ALA A 104 14.09 -6.10 6.06
N GLY A 105 14.90 -6.76 6.88
CA GLY A 105 16.27 -6.33 7.15
C GLY A 105 16.97 -7.19 8.20
N PRO A 106 18.24 -6.86 8.51
CA PRO A 106 18.98 -7.54 9.56
C PRO A 106 18.42 -7.18 10.95
N VAL A 107 18.39 -8.16 11.84
CA VAL A 107 18.10 -7.99 13.27
C VAL A 107 19.29 -7.30 13.92
N GLU A 108 19.06 -6.11 14.48
CA GLU A 108 20.06 -5.32 15.20
C GLU A 108 20.19 -5.77 16.65
N SER A 109 19.07 -6.17 17.27
CA SER A 109 19.01 -6.73 18.62
C SER A 109 17.83 -7.67 18.78
N ALA A 110 17.96 -8.67 19.65
CA ALA A 110 16.87 -9.56 20.05
C ALA A 110 16.90 -9.73 21.58
N ASP A 111 15.82 -9.37 22.27
CA ASP A 111 15.68 -9.54 23.71
C ASP A 111 14.21 -9.76 24.12
N ASN A 112 13.95 -10.84 24.86
CA ASN A 112 12.64 -11.12 25.47
C ASN A 112 11.44 -10.98 24.51
N GLY A 113 11.56 -11.54 23.29
CA GLY A 113 10.50 -11.48 22.28
C GLY A 113 10.34 -10.11 21.59
N ARG A 114 11.21 -9.14 21.88
CA ARG A 114 11.33 -7.87 21.15
C ARG A 114 12.57 -7.90 20.27
N LEU A 115 12.40 -7.45 19.03
CA LEU A 115 13.49 -7.30 18.07
C LEU A 115 13.66 -5.82 17.72
N THR A 116 14.86 -5.45 17.27
CA THR A 116 15.07 -4.19 16.56
C THR A 116 15.50 -4.51 15.14
N ILE A 117 14.79 -3.98 14.14
CA ILE A 117 15.08 -4.16 12.71
C ILE A 117 15.05 -2.78 12.05
N LEU A 118 16.15 -2.38 11.42
CA LEU A 118 16.30 -1.07 10.79
C LEU A 118 15.96 0.10 11.73
N GLY A 119 16.28 0.01 13.02
CA GLY A 119 15.95 1.02 14.04
C GLY A 119 14.51 1.02 14.55
N SER A 120 13.61 0.21 14.00
CA SER A 120 12.24 0.06 14.51
C SER A 120 12.13 -1.15 15.44
N GLU A 121 11.33 -1.00 16.51
CA GLU A 121 11.00 -2.12 17.41
C GLU A 121 9.98 -3.05 16.75
N VAL A 122 10.14 -4.34 16.97
CA VAL A 122 9.19 -5.38 16.57
C VAL A 122 8.80 -6.19 17.80
N GLU A 123 7.52 -6.17 18.13
CA GLU A 123 6.94 -7.00 19.17
C GLU A 123 6.52 -8.34 18.56
N ALA A 124 7.33 -9.38 18.80
CA ALA A 124 7.20 -10.68 18.15
C ALA A 124 6.87 -11.82 19.14
N GLY A 125 7.10 -11.62 20.44
CA GLY A 125 6.85 -12.63 21.45
C GLY A 125 7.55 -13.95 21.13
N GLU A 126 6.79 -15.05 21.16
CA GLU A 126 7.29 -16.39 20.84
C GLU A 126 7.76 -16.55 19.37
N LEU A 127 7.33 -15.68 18.45
CA LEU A 127 7.80 -15.75 17.06
C LEU A 127 9.31 -15.46 16.95
N ALA A 128 9.84 -14.65 17.86
CA ALA A 128 11.26 -14.33 17.94
C ALA A 128 12.09 -15.41 18.66
N LYS A 129 11.49 -16.56 18.98
CA LYS A 129 12.23 -17.69 19.51
C LYS A 129 13.30 -18.10 18.49
N ASP A 130 14.53 -18.26 18.99
CA ASP A 130 15.72 -18.63 18.21
C ASP A 130 16.18 -17.58 17.17
N VAL A 131 15.65 -16.34 17.23
CA VAL A 131 16.15 -15.22 16.41
C VAL A 131 17.38 -14.60 17.07
N GLU A 132 18.45 -14.45 16.30
CA GLU A 132 19.71 -13.87 16.75
C GLU A 132 20.02 -12.54 16.04
N PRO A 133 20.76 -11.61 16.68
CA PRO A 133 21.30 -10.45 15.99
C PRO A 133 22.13 -10.86 14.76
N GLY A 134 21.87 -10.22 13.62
CA GLY A 134 22.47 -10.52 12.33
C GLY A 134 21.57 -11.35 11.40
N ASP A 135 20.55 -12.04 11.93
CA ASP A 135 19.56 -12.73 11.10
C ASP A 135 18.83 -11.76 10.20
N TRP A 136 18.58 -12.16 8.96
CA TRP A 136 17.75 -11.39 8.04
C TRP A 136 16.33 -11.90 8.07
N LEU A 137 15.39 -11.02 8.43
CA LEU A 137 13.98 -11.35 8.56
C LEU A 137 13.13 -10.42 7.69
N ALA A 138 12.06 -10.97 7.15
CA ALA A 138 10.91 -10.20 6.68
C ALA A 138 9.77 -10.33 7.70
N VAL A 139 9.23 -9.20 8.11
CA VAL A 139 8.22 -9.10 9.18
C VAL A 139 6.88 -8.84 8.53
N SER A 140 5.93 -9.76 8.69
CA SER A 140 4.50 -9.45 8.53
C SER A 140 3.95 -8.96 9.85
N GLY A 141 3.09 -7.95 9.81
CA GLY A 141 2.52 -7.35 11.01
C GLY A 141 1.85 -6.01 10.75
N LEU A 142 1.42 -5.37 11.83
CA LEU A 142 0.76 -4.07 11.80
C LEU A 142 1.57 -3.05 12.58
N TRP A 143 1.67 -1.83 12.06
CA TRP A 143 2.27 -0.72 12.79
C TRP A 143 1.38 -0.29 13.96
N GLN A 144 1.99 -0.09 15.12
CA GLN A 144 1.40 0.56 16.29
C GLN A 144 2.39 1.60 16.84
N GLY A 145 2.10 2.88 16.62
CA GLY A 145 3.06 3.95 16.86
C GLY A 145 4.34 3.74 16.05
N ASN A 146 5.48 3.62 16.74
CA ASN A 146 6.79 3.39 16.13
C ASN A 146 7.26 1.93 16.13
N ARG A 147 6.42 0.99 16.59
CA ARG A 147 6.72 -0.45 16.61
C ARG A 147 5.83 -1.22 15.65
N VAL A 148 6.27 -2.42 15.27
CA VAL A 148 5.47 -3.39 14.52
C VAL A 148 5.04 -4.51 15.45
N LEU A 149 3.74 -4.78 15.51
CA LEU A 149 3.22 -6.01 16.12
C LEU A 149 3.30 -7.12 15.08
N ALA A 150 4.23 -8.06 15.26
CA ALA A 150 4.47 -9.10 14.28
C ALA A 150 3.40 -10.19 14.34
N SER A 151 2.83 -10.50 13.19
CA SER A 151 1.95 -11.66 12.99
C SER A 151 2.69 -12.86 12.44
N ARG A 152 3.86 -12.63 11.81
CA ARG A 152 4.75 -13.68 11.29
C ARG A 152 6.15 -13.12 11.00
N LEU A 153 7.16 -13.97 11.21
CA LEU A 153 8.53 -13.72 10.79
C LEU A 153 8.92 -14.75 9.73
N ASP A 154 9.47 -14.29 8.61
CA ASP A 154 10.03 -15.13 7.55
C ASP A 154 11.55 -14.94 7.51
N VAL A 155 12.29 -16.05 7.68
CA VAL A 155 13.75 -16.03 7.61
C VAL A 155 14.16 -15.88 6.15
N LEU A 156 14.99 -14.87 5.89
CA LEU A 156 15.55 -14.61 4.57
C LEU A 156 16.93 -15.29 4.43
N PRO A 157 17.32 -15.67 3.20
CA PRO A 157 18.67 -16.15 2.93
C PRO A 157 19.74 -15.16 3.42
N GLN A 158 20.85 -15.69 3.95
CA GLN A 158 21.95 -14.89 4.52
C GLN A 158 22.68 -14.00 3.48
N ASP A 159 22.54 -14.32 2.20
CA ASP A 159 23.05 -13.51 1.07
C ASP A 159 22.04 -12.45 0.60
N TYR A 160 20.83 -12.41 1.16
CA TYR A 160 19.90 -11.31 0.94
C TYR A 160 20.47 -10.03 1.56
N ARG A 161 20.54 -8.95 0.76
CA ARG A 161 21.21 -7.69 1.14
C ARG A 161 20.35 -6.44 0.92
N GLN A 162 19.09 -6.61 0.54
CA GLN A 162 18.22 -5.51 0.14
C GLN A 162 17.13 -5.29 1.19
N ALA A 163 17.31 -4.29 2.03
CA ALA A 163 16.31 -3.93 3.03
C ALA A 163 15.03 -3.40 2.37
N ARG A 164 13.89 -3.68 3.00
CA ARG A 164 12.58 -3.12 2.63
C ARG A 164 11.88 -2.56 3.86
N LEU A 165 11.05 -1.55 3.62
CA LEU A 165 10.22 -0.89 4.62
C LEU A 165 8.92 -0.45 3.96
N SER A 166 7.79 -0.66 4.63
CA SER A 166 6.48 -0.14 4.20
C SER A 166 5.75 0.48 5.38
N GLY A 167 5.31 1.73 5.28
CA GLY A 167 4.55 2.35 6.37
C GLY A 167 4.18 3.80 6.09
N SER A 168 3.44 4.41 7.02
CA SER A 168 3.00 5.81 6.90
C SER A 168 4.14 6.79 7.17
N TYR A 169 4.33 7.74 6.26
CA TYR A 169 5.18 8.91 6.49
C TYR A 169 4.37 10.01 7.15
N LEU A 170 4.75 10.39 8.37
CA LEU A 170 3.99 11.39 9.17
C LEU A 170 4.61 12.80 9.11
N GLY A 171 5.63 12.99 8.28
CA GLY A 171 6.42 14.22 8.23
C GLY A 171 7.82 14.05 8.84
N PRO A 172 8.64 15.12 8.83
CA PRO A 172 9.95 15.09 9.47
C PRO A 172 9.84 15.06 11.00
N ASP A 173 10.83 14.46 11.65
CA ASP A 173 11.01 14.56 13.10
C ASP A 173 11.40 15.98 13.53
N ARG A 174 11.52 16.20 14.84
CA ARG A 174 11.90 17.52 15.41
C ARG A 174 13.30 17.99 14.98
N GLN A 175 14.15 17.09 14.48
CA GLN A 175 15.50 17.37 14.01
C GLN A 175 15.56 17.51 12.48
N GLY A 176 14.41 17.42 11.79
CA GLY A 176 14.33 17.48 10.32
C GLY A 176 14.66 16.15 9.63
N GLY A 177 14.79 15.06 10.37
CA GLY A 177 14.99 13.72 9.83
C GLY A 177 13.70 13.09 9.30
N HIS A 178 13.80 12.24 8.28
CA HIS A 178 12.66 11.52 7.74
C HIS A 178 12.62 10.09 8.28
N LEU A 179 11.48 9.68 8.84
CA LEU A 179 11.29 8.35 9.40
C LEU A 179 9.95 7.73 8.97
N VAL A 180 9.90 6.42 9.05
CA VAL A 180 8.68 5.62 9.09
C VAL A 180 8.80 4.69 10.29
N GLY A 181 7.89 4.83 11.26
CA GLY A 181 8.07 4.25 12.59
C GLY A 181 9.39 4.73 13.23
N GLY A 182 10.23 3.79 13.68
CA GLY A 182 11.57 4.08 14.18
C GLY A 182 12.67 4.14 13.10
N THR A 183 12.36 3.76 11.86
CA THR A 183 13.36 3.58 10.80
C THR A 183 13.68 4.89 10.10
N ARG A 184 14.96 5.29 10.14
CA ARG A 184 15.44 6.50 9.46
C ARG A 184 15.66 6.27 7.96
N LEU A 185 15.17 7.19 7.14
CA LEU A 185 15.36 7.19 5.69
C LEU A 185 16.57 8.07 5.33
N TYR A 186 17.62 7.47 4.77
CA TYR A 186 18.81 8.18 4.29
C TYR A 186 18.84 8.27 2.77
N GLY A 187 19.47 9.32 2.23
CA GLY A 187 19.64 9.51 0.79
C GLY A 187 18.38 9.92 0.03
N TRP A 188 17.25 10.05 0.73
CA TRP A 188 15.97 10.46 0.19
C TRP A 188 15.58 11.86 0.66
N LYS A 189 14.98 12.64 -0.23
CA LYS A 189 14.37 13.94 0.07
C LYS A 189 12.93 13.90 -0.45
N PRO A 190 11.92 14.02 0.41
CA PRO A 190 10.54 14.04 -0.06
C PRO A 190 10.27 15.30 -0.88
N GLU A 191 9.64 15.13 -2.04
CA GLU A 191 8.93 16.21 -2.73
C GLU A 191 7.54 16.31 -2.11
N GLN A 192 7.21 17.47 -1.53
CA GLN A 192 5.94 17.84 -0.89
C GLN A 192 4.93 16.68 -0.70
N LEU A 193 5.20 15.82 0.30
CA LEU A 193 4.29 14.72 0.65
C LEU A 193 3.33 15.14 1.75
N GLN A 194 2.08 14.70 1.63
CA GLN A 194 1.10 14.82 2.70
C GLN A 194 1.41 13.80 3.81
N PRO A 195 1.28 14.17 5.09
CA PRO A 195 1.35 13.20 6.18
C PRO A 195 0.29 12.10 6.01
N GLY A 196 0.66 10.87 6.36
CA GLY A 196 -0.19 9.68 6.23
C GLY A 196 0.06 8.85 4.96
N VAL A 197 0.72 9.41 3.94
CA VAL A 197 1.10 8.69 2.71
C VAL A 197 1.91 7.43 3.05
N VAL A 198 1.53 6.31 2.46
CA VAL A 198 2.31 5.06 2.57
C VAL A 198 3.54 5.16 1.69
N LEU A 199 4.70 4.96 2.28
CA LEU A 199 5.96 4.75 1.58
C LEU A 199 6.25 3.26 1.49
N ARG A 200 6.75 2.82 0.34
CA ARG A 200 7.42 1.53 0.13
C ARG A 200 8.85 1.81 -0.28
N VAL A 201 9.79 1.45 0.58
CA VAL A 201 11.19 1.81 0.46
C VAL A 201 12.00 0.54 0.24
N VAL A 202 12.92 0.61 -0.71
CA VAL A 202 13.94 -0.40 -0.98
C VAL A 202 15.31 0.26 -0.90
N GLY A 203 16.29 -0.41 -0.28
CA GLY A 203 17.61 0.17 -0.07
C GLY A 203 18.60 -0.75 0.63
N ALA A 204 19.73 -0.18 1.02
CA ALA A 204 20.71 -0.87 1.84
C ALA A 204 20.40 -0.66 3.33
N ALA A 205 20.46 -1.73 4.12
CA ALA A 205 20.38 -1.62 5.57
C ALA A 205 21.58 -0.82 6.10
N VAL A 206 21.31 0.14 6.98
CA VAL A 206 22.33 0.87 7.75
C VAL A 206 21.90 0.88 9.22
N PRO A 207 22.80 1.11 10.19
CA PRO A 207 22.43 1.12 11.60
C PRO A 207 21.26 2.09 11.86
N GLY A 208 20.15 1.57 12.39
CA GLY A 208 18.98 2.37 12.74
C GLY A 208 18.15 2.85 11.54
N GLY A 209 18.38 2.35 10.33
CA GLY A 209 17.68 2.85 9.16
C GLY A 209 17.94 2.14 7.85
N ILE A 210 17.53 2.82 6.77
CA ILE A 210 17.68 2.36 5.40
C ILE A 210 18.25 3.48 4.53
N ALA A 211 19.35 3.20 3.83
CA ALA A 211 19.84 4.04 2.75
C ALA A 211 19.00 3.76 1.51
N ALA A 212 17.99 4.60 1.30
CA ALA A 212 16.97 4.41 0.28
C ALA A 212 17.58 4.54 -1.12
N SER A 213 17.36 3.52 -1.95
CA SER A 213 17.68 3.55 -3.38
C SER A 213 16.43 3.70 -4.24
N GLN A 214 15.27 3.29 -3.73
CA GLN A 214 13.98 3.41 -4.39
C GLN A 214 12.90 3.69 -3.34
N VAL A 215 12.05 4.67 -3.62
CA VAL A 215 10.91 5.04 -2.78
C VAL A 215 9.71 5.14 -3.69
N GLU A 216 8.70 4.33 -3.40
CA GLU A 216 7.39 4.39 -4.04
C GLU A 216 6.33 4.79 -3.03
N THR A 217 5.21 5.29 -3.53
CA THR A 217 4.05 5.61 -2.70
C THR A 217 2.90 4.64 -2.97
N GLY A 218 1.98 4.56 -2.02
CA GLY A 218 0.75 3.79 -2.15
C GLY A 218 0.88 2.33 -1.71
N LEU A 219 -0.25 1.79 -1.26
CA LEU A 219 -0.33 0.45 -0.69
C LEU A 219 -0.70 -0.62 -1.73
N PHE A 220 -1.64 -0.34 -2.61
CA PHE A 220 -2.15 -1.29 -3.60
C PHE A 220 -1.37 -1.22 -4.92
N SER A 221 -1.23 -2.36 -5.62
CA SER A 221 -0.56 -2.43 -6.93
C SER A 221 -1.37 -1.77 -8.05
N ALA A 222 -2.69 -1.82 -7.95
CA ALA A 222 -3.64 -1.09 -8.77
C ALA A 222 -4.40 -0.10 -7.87
N GLY A 223 -4.84 1.03 -8.43
CA GLY A 223 -5.69 1.97 -7.70
C GLY A 223 -6.90 1.23 -7.11
N ALA A 224 -7.17 1.45 -5.83
CA ALA A 224 -8.36 0.98 -5.15
C ALA A 224 -9.09 2.20 -4.61
N GLU A 225 -10.30 2.44 -5.10
CA GLU A 225 -11.07 3.62 -4.70
C GLU A 225 -11.68 3.44 -3.32
N VAL A 226 -12.27 2.28 -3.08
CA VAL A 226 -12.88 1.89 -1.80
C VAL A 226 -12.02 0.82 -1.18
N VAL A 227 -11.65 0.99 0.08
CA VAL A 227 -10.77 0.06 0.79
C VAL A 227 -11.34 -0.35 2.13
N LEU A 228 -11.01 -1.57 2.59
CA LEU A 228 -11.21 -2.07 3.95
C LEU A 228 -9.84 -2.42 4.54
N ILE A 229 -9.39 -1.65 5.54
CA ILE A 229 -8.04 -1.74 6.08
C ILE A 229 -8.05 -2.10 7.55
N GLU A 230 -7.20 -3.04 7.92
CA GLU A 230 -6.86 -3.35 9.30
C GLU A 230 -5.59 -2.62 9.74
N GLY A 231 -5.58 -2.11 10.97
CA GLY A 231 -4.39 -1.48 11.54
C GLY A 231 -4.64 -0.85 12.91
N TYR A 232 -3.77 0.08 13.28
CA TYR A 232 -3.88 0.93 14.47
C TYR A 232 -3.84 2.40 14.05
N TYR A 233 -4.45 3.27 14.84
CA TYR A 233 -4.38 4.71 14.57
C TYR A 233 -3.01 5.29 14.96
N SER A 234 -2.57 6.30 14.22
CA SER A 234 -1.49 7.19 14.66
C SER A 234 -1.98 8.09 15.79
N ASP A 235 -1.04 8.62 16.56
CA ASP A 235 -1.33 9.80 17.38
C ASP A 235 -1.81 10.93 16.46
N PRO A 236 -2.92 11.61 16.79
CA PRO A 236 -3.33 12.79 16.03
C PRO A 236 -2.27 13.89 16.15
N ASN A 237 -1.95 14.53 15.03
CA ASN A 237 -1.06 15.68 15.02
C ASN A 237 -1.75 16.91 15.67
N PRO A 238 -1.03 18.03 15.92
CA PRO A 238 -1.61 19.22 16.54
C PRO A 238 -2.80 19.83 15.78
N ASP A 239 -2.85 19.64 14.46
CA ASP A 239 -3.99 20.08 13.67
C ASP A 239 -5.18 19.15 13.88
N GLY A 240 -4.98 17.89 14.25
CA GLY A 240 -6.02 16.88 14.44
C GLY A 240 -6.04 15.80 13.38
N LEU A 241 -5.09 15.81 12.43
CA LEU A 241 -4.93 14.78 11.42
C LEU A 241 -4.40 13.48 12.07
N TYR A 242 -5.03 12.37 11.77
CA TYR A 242 -4.59 11.03 12.14
C TYR A 242 -4.78 10.06 10.97
N THR A 243 -4.07 8.94 10.99
CA THR A 243 -4.12 7.91 9.95
C THR A 243 -4.33 6.54 10.57
N VAL A 244 -4.87 5.57 9.83
CA VAL A 244 -4.59 4.16 10.11
C VAL A 244 -3.18 3.88 9.62
N LEU A 245 -2.26 3.51 10.50
CA LEU A 245 -0.84 3.39 10.19
C LEU A 245 -0.60 2.34 9.10
N GLY A 246 0.21 2.69 8.10
CA GLY A 246 0.53 1.83 6.96
C GLY A 246 -0.56 1.71 5.90
N SER A 247 -1.70 2.41 6.05
CA SER A 247 -2.85 2.28 5.14
C SER A 247 -2.94 3.37 4.07
N GLY A 248 -2.48 4.59 4.38
CA GLY A 248 -2.76 5.77 3.56
C GLY A 248 -4.13 6.40 3.81
N LEU A 249 -4.94 5.83 4.71
CA LEU A 249 -6.24 6.38 5.12
C LEU A 249 -6.07 7.39 6.23
N SER A 250 -6.55 8.60 6.00
CA SER A 250 -6.46 9.71 6.95
C SER A 250 -7.83 10.30 7.30
N ALA A 251 -7.93 10.91 8.47
CA ALA A 251 -9.05 11.75 8.86
C ALA A 251 -8.61 12.83 9.85
N PHE A 252 -9.55 13.71 10.17
CA PHE A 252 -9.35 14.82 11.09
C PHE A 252 -10.26 14.69 12.30
N THR A 253 -9.76 15.07 13.48
CA THR A 253 -10.55 15.16 14.71
C THR A 253 -10.30 16.48 15.42
N SER A 254 -11.36 17.10 15.94
CA SER A 254 -11.27 18.23 16.86
C SER A 254 -11.08 17.78 18.32
N ASN A 255 -11.17 16.48 18.59
CA ASN A 255 -10.97 15.91 19.92
C ASN A 255 -9.94 14.76 19.88
N PRO A 256 -8.63 15.08 19.83
CA PRO A 256 -7.56 14.10 19.74
C PRO A 256 -7.57 13.03 20.83
N LEU A 257 -8.01 13.39 22.05
CA LEU A 257 -8.05 12.48 23.20
C LEU A 257 -9.03 11.32 23.05
N MET A 258 -9.93 11.37 22.06
CA MET A 258 -10.89 10.30 21.78
C MET A 258 -10.37 9.26 20.78
N ILE A 259 -9.19 9.49 20.19
CA ILE A 259 -8.57 8.53 19.27
C ILE A 259 -7.72 7.56 20.09
N SER A 260 -8.17 6.32 20.18
CA SER A 260 -7.40 5.23 20.79
C SER A 260 -6.34 4.73 19.81
N THR A 261 -5.08 4.76 20.22
CA THR A 261 -3.95 4.23 19.43
C THR A 261 -3.56 2.80 19.84
N ASP A 262 -4.15 2.29 20.93
CA ASP A 262 -3.91 0.96 21.45
C ASP A 262 -4.86 -0.10 20.88
N ASP A 263 -6.02 0.32 20.37
CA ASP A 263 -7.02 -0.59 19.82
C ASP A 263 -6.75 -0.91 18.35
N ARG A 264 -6.77 -2.21 18.02
CA ARG A 264 -6.79 -2.67 16.63
C ARG A 264 -8.12 -2.31 16.00
N VAL A 265 -8.08 -1.73 14.82
CA VAL A 265 -9.27 -1.30 14.07
C VAL A 265 -9.32 -1.92 12.69
N ILE A 266 -10.54 -2.10 12.19
CA ILE A 266 -10.82 -2.38 10.78
C ILE A 266 -11.67 -1.20 10.29
N ARG A 267 -11.18 -0.49 9.28
CA ARG A 267 -11.78 0.75 8.79
C ARG A 267 -11.92 0.76 7.28
N CYS A 268 -13.06 1.27 6.83
CA CYS A 268 -13.27 1.61 5.45
C CYS A 268 -12.68 2.97 5.12
N GLY A 269 -12.33 3.14 3.86
CA GLY A 269 -11.97 4.45 3.34
C GLY A 269 -12.25 4.57 1.87
N ILE A 270 -12.41 5.82 1.43
CA ILE A 270 -12.59 6.19 0.03
C ILE A 270 -11.58 7.26 -0.31
N GLN A 271 -10.83 7.04 -1.40
CA GLN A 271 -9.87 8.02 -1.94
C GLN A 271 -8.87 8.55 -0.88
N GLY A 272 -8.38 7.66 0.00
CA GLY A 272 -7.42 8.01 1.05
C GLY A 272 -8.02 8.68 2.30
N GLN A 273 -9.35 8.83 2.38
CA GLN A 273 -10.04 9.33 3.55
C GLN A 273 -10.73 8.20 4.32
N LEU A 274 -10.68 8.24 5.66
CA LEU A 274 -11.40 7.29 6.51
C LEU A 274 -12.92 7.54 6.44
N GLY A 275 -13.66 6.45 6.37
CA GLY A 275 -15.12 6.46 6.26
C GLY A 275 -15.63 6.74 4.85
N LEU A 276 -16.95 6.92 4.77
CA LEU A 276 -17.67 7.16 3.52
C LEU A 276 -18.05 8.64 3.42
N PRO A 277 -17.48 9.41 2.47
CA PRO A 277 -17.84 10.80 2.33
C PRO A 277 -19.28 10.96 1.81
N PRO A 278 -19.99 12.04 2.17
CA PRO A 278 -21.41 12.25 1.81
C PRO A 278 -21.67 12.33 0.30
N ASP A 279 -20.65 12.62 -0.49
CA ASP A 279 -20.68 12.75 -1.95
C ASP A 279 -20.06 11.54 -2.67
N ALA A 280 -19.78 10.45 -1.95
CA ALA A 280 -19.32 9.20 -2.56
C ALA A 280 -20.26 8.73 -3.68
N SER A 281 -19.68 8.30 -4.80
CA SER A 281 -20.41 7.82 -5.98
C SER A 281 -21.28 6.59 -5.65
N VAL A 282 -22.29 6.31 -6.47
CA VAL A 282 -23.18 5.15 -6.30
C VAL A 282 -22.39 3.84 -6.33
N SER A 283 -21.41 3.72 -7.23
CA SER A 283 -20.55 2.54 -7.36
C SER A 283 -19.68 2.33 -6.12
N SER A 284 -19.10 3.40 -5.58
CA SER A 284 -18.26 3.34 -4.38
C SER A 284 -19.08 3.00 -3.13
N ARG A 285 -20.32 3.49 -3.03
CA ARG A 285 -21.26 3.08 -1.98
C ARG A 285 -21.65 1.61 -2.08
N ALA A 286 -21.90 1.10 -3.28
CA ALA A 286 -22.23 -0.31 -3.48
C ALA A 286 -21.08 -1.22 -3.03
N ALA A 287 -19.84 -0.88 -3.41
CA ALA A 287 -18.65 -1.59 -2.95
C ALA A 287 -18.49 -1.53 -1.42
N ALA A 288 -18.71 -0.36 -0.81
CA ALA A 288 -18.64 -0.20 0.63
C ALA A 288 -19.71 -1.04 1.37
N VAL A 289 -20.93 -1.11 0.85
CA VAL A 289 -21.99 -1.97 1.41
C VAL A 289 -21.59 -3.44 1.36
N GLN A 290 -21.00 -3.89 0.24
CA GLN A 290 -20.53 -5.28 0.12
C GLN A 290 -19.35 -5.59 1.06
N LEU A 291 -18.50 -4.60 1.34
CA LEU A 291 -17.45 -4.69 2.37
C LEU A 291 -17.97 -4.57 3.81
N GLU A 292 -19.29 -4.43 3.99
CA GLU A 292 -19.93 -4.22 5.29
C GLU A 292 -19.43 -2.96 6.02
N CYS A 293 -19.06 -1.92 5.27
CA CYS A 293 -18.71 -0.62 5.80
C CYS A 293 -19.94 0.01 6.46
N THR A 294 -19.95 0.04 7.80
CA THR A 294 -21.01 0.69 8.60
C THR A 294 -20.52 2.05 9.09
N ALA A 295 -21.43 2.92 9.53
CA ALA A 295 -21.03 4.20 10.12
C ALA A 295 -20.17 3.95 11.38
N GLY A 296 -18.85 4.10 11.25
CA GLY A 296 -17.88 3.83 12.32
C GLY A 296 -16.83 2.77 11.99
N ASN A 297 -17.03 2.00 10.91
CA ASN A 297 -16.01 1.15 10.29
C ASN A 297 -15.61 1.74 8.94
#